data_AF-A0A645J797-F1
#
_entry.id   AF-A0A645J797-F1
#
_cell.length_a   1.000
_cell.length_b   1.000
_cell.length_c   1.000
_cell.angle_alpha   90.00
_cell.angle_beta   90.00
_cell.angle_gamma   90.00
#
_symmetry.space_group_name_H-M   'P 1'
#
loop_
_entity.id
_entity.type
_entity.pdbx_description
1 polymer ?
#
loop_
_entity_poly.entity_id
_entity_poly.type
_entity_poly.pdbx_seq_one_letter_code
_entity_poly.pdbx_strand_id
1 'polypeptide(L)'
;MNFRSVVIYGRFIAVDDPEEKKDVLAAFVEHISPGRSALVRPASTAEVAGTAVLRLSLDEAAAKIRNWGVDDDAEDLEIPVWAGVLPLQVVAGTAIPEAGCAEMAKPAHRFPQTAEYESAP
;
A
#
# COMPACT_ATOMS: atom_id res chain seq x y z
N MET A 1 -5.90 -18.51 7.72
CA MET A 1 -5.03 -17.34 7.48
C MET A 1 -5.83 -16.07 7.73
N ASN A 2 -5.30 -15.13 8.51
CA ASN A 2 -5.91 -13.82 8.66
C ASN A 2 -5.53 -12.93 7.46
N PHE A 3 -6.49 -12.17 6.92
CA PHE A 3 -6.30 -11.34 5.73
C PHE A 3 -7.33 -10.21 5.66
N ARG A 4 -7.03 -9.22 4.81
CA ARG A 4 -7.95 -8.19 4.34
C ARG A 4 -7.86 -8.14 2.82
N SER A 5 -8.99 -8.19 2.14
CA SER A 5 -9.04 -8.19 0.68
C SER A 5 -10.23 -7.35 0.20
N VAL A 6 -10.05 -6.69 -0.94
CA VAL A 6 -11.11 -5.98 -1.65
C VAL A 6 -11.06 -6.37 -3.13
N VAL A 7 -12.22 -6.55 -3.72
CA VAL A 7 -12.42 -6.66 -5.17
C VAL A 7 -13.22 -5.44 -5.59
N ILE A 8 -12.71 -4.68 -6.55
CA ILE A 8 -13.36 -3.48 -7.09
C ILE A 8 -13.77 -3.80 -8.52
N TYR A 9 -15.02 -3.55 -8.86
CA TYR A 9 -15.59 -3.78 -10.18
C TYR A 9 -15.75 -2.46 -10.94
N GLY A 10 -15.68 -2.54 -12.26
CA GLY A 10 -15.94 -1.41 -13.14
C GLY A 10 -15.02 -1.39 -14.35
N ARG A 11 -15.02 -0.25 -15.03
CA ARG A 11 -14.18 0.02 -16.20
C ARG A 11 -13.28 1.20 -15.93
N PHE A 12 -11.99 1.04 -16.23
CA PHE A 12 -11.06 2.16 -16.18
C PHE A 12 -11.44 3.25 -17.17
N ILE A 13 -11.34 4.49 -16.71
CA ILE A 13 -11.49 5.70 -17.51
C ILE A 13 -10.13 6.38 -17.56
N ALA A 14 -9.68 6.78 -18.75
CA ALA A 14 -8.44 7.52 -18.90
C ALA A 14 -8.57 8.95 -18.35
N VAL A 15 -7.50 9.45 -17.76
CA VAL A 15 -7.33 10.86 -17.41
C VAL A 15 -6.48 11.50 -18.50
N ASP A 16 -7.16 12.15 -19.45
CA ASP A 16 -6.54 12.71 -20.65
C ASP A 16 -6.15 14.19 -20.51
N ASP A 17 -6.81 14.93 -19.62
CA ASP A 17 -6.47 16.33 -19.37
C ASP A 17 -5.06 16.43 -18.75
N PRO A 18 -4.11 17.16 -19.38
CA PRO A 18 -2.74 17.22 -18.90
C PRO A 18 -2.58 17.85 -17.52
N GLU A 19 -3.44 18.80 -17.13
CA GLU A 19 -3.35 19.43 -15.80
C GLU A 19 -3.92 18.49 -14.73
N GLU A 20 -5.09 17.89 -14.95
CA GLU A 20 -5.64 16.86 -14.05
C GLU A 20 -4.64 15.72 -13.84
N LYS A 21 -3.96 15.30 -14.92
CA LYS A 21 -2.96 14.24 -14.86
C LYS A 21 -1.74 14.61 -14.02
N LYS A 22 -1.27 15.85 -14.10
CA LYS A 22 -0.18 16.34 -13.23
C LYS A 22 -0.61 16.29 -11.77
N ASP A 23 -1.82 16.73 -11.46
CA ASP A 23 -2.34 16.75 -10.09
C ASP A 23 -2.49 15.34 -9.52
N VAL A 24 -3.02 14.39 -10.30
CA VAL A 24 -3.15 12.99 -9.88
C VAL A 24 -1.77 12.35 -9.66
N LEU A 25 -0.80 12.59 -10.54
CA LEU A 25 0.56 12.07 -10.37
C LEU A 25 1.26 12.67 -9.15
N ALA A 26 1.10 13.97 -8.90
CA ALA A 26 1.64 14.63 -7.72
C ALA A 26 1.02 14.07 -6.43
N ALA A 27 -0.31 13.88 -6.42
CA ALA A 27 -1.02 13.27 -5.30
C ALA A 27 -0.59 11.81 -5.05
N PHE A 28 -0.32 11.05 -6.12
CA PHE A 28 0.19 9.68 -6.02
C PHE A 28 1.58 9.63 -5.38
N VAL A 29 2.49 10.52 -5.76
CA VAL A 29 3.82 10.62 -5.14
C VAL A 29 3.70 11.00 -3.66
N GLU A 30 2.88 11.99 -3.33
CA GLU A 30 2.64 12.43 -1.95
C GLU A 30 2.04 11.32 -1.09
N HIS A 31 1.14 10.51 -1.66
CA HIS A 31 0.54 9.36 -0.97
C HIS A 31 1.57 8.30 -0.57
N ILE A 32 2.60 8.08 -1.39
CA ILE A 32 3.65 7.07 -1.15
C ILE A 32 4.76 7.62 -0.26
N SER A 33 5.23 8.83 -0.59
CA SER A 33 6.38 9.49 0.02
C SER A 33 6.01 10.94 0.34
N PRO A 34 5.40 11.18 1.51
CA PRO A 34 4.95 12.51 1.89
C PRO A 34 6.06 13.55 1.86
N GLY A 35 5.77 14.74 1.33
CA GLY A 35 6.69 15.86 1.13
C GLY A 35 7.66 15.69 -0.05
N ARG A 36 7.70 14.53 -0.72
CA ARG A 36 8.68 14.24 -1.78
C ARG A 36 8.51 15.14 -2.99
N SER A 37 7.28 15.45 -3.37
CA SER A 37 6.97 16.27 -4.55
C SER A 37 7.59 17.67 -4.48
N ALA A 38 7.76 18.23 -3.28
CA ALA A 38 8.39 19.54 -3.09
C ALA A 38 9.93 19.53 -3.20
N LEU A 39 10.56 18.35 -3.12
CA LEU A 39 12.02 18.19 -3.13
C LEU A 39 12.59 17.90 -4.53
N VAL A 40 11.72 17.62 -5.50
CA VAL A 40 12.10 17.28 -6.87
C VAL A 40 11.53 18.29 -7.84
N ARG A 41 12.12 18.39 -9.04
CA ARG A 41 11.54 19.23 -10.08
C ARG A 41 10.12 18.75 -10.44
N PRO A 42 9.22 19.66 -10.84
CA PRO A 42 7.96 19.26 -11.44
C PRO A 42 8.15 18.35 -12.66
N ALA A 43 7.16 17.50 -12.92
CA ALA A 43 7.12 16.68 -14.12
C ALA A 43 7.05 17.57 -15.37
N SER A 44 7.86 17.26 -16.37
CA SER A 44 7.84 17.93 -17.67
C SER A 44 6.61 17.52 -18.48
N THR A 45 6.24 18.33 -19.47
CA THR A 45 5.14 18.03 -20.38
C THR A 45 5.32 16.69 -21.10
N ALA A 46 6.55 16.34 -21.46
CA ALA A 46 6.86 15.06 -22.12
C ALA A 46 6.65 13.86 -21.18
N GLU A 47 7.05 13.96 -19.90
CA GLU A 47 6.85 12.91 -18.90
C GLU A 47 5.36 12.71 -18.58
N VAL A 48 4.60 13.80 -18.50
CA VAL A 48 3.14 13.75 -18.30
C VAL A 48 2.45 13.14 -19.52
N ALA A 49 2.84 13.53 -20.74
CA ALA A 49 2.29 12.98 -21.96
C ALA A 49 2.60 11.47 -22.13
N GLY A 50 3.80 11.04 -21.74
CA GLY A 50 4.26 9.65 -21.89
C GLY A 50 3.73 8.66 -20.83
N THR A 51 3.09 9.15 -19.77
CA THR A 51 2.53 8.30 -18.69
C THR A 51 1.03 8.09 -18.94
N ALA A 52 0.44 6.92 -18.77
CA ALA A 52 -1.04 6.78 -18.80
C ALA A 52 -1.59 6.80 -17.37
N VAL A 53 -2.64 7.58 -17.11
CA VAL A 53 -3.33 7.61 -15.81
C VAL A 53 -4.75 7.12 -16.00
N LEU A 54 -5.15 6.14 -15.19
CA LEU A 54 -6.46 5.51 -15.24
C LEU A 54 -7.15 5.66 -13.88
N ARG A 55 -8.44 5.96 -13.88
CA ARG A 55 -9.28 5.97 -12.69
C ARG A 55 -10.36 4.89 -12.79
N LEU A 56 -10.70 4.32 -11.64
CA LEU A 56 -11.76 3.33 -11.50
C LEU A 56 -12.69 3.81 -10.38
N SER A 57 -14.01 3.77 -10.61
CA SER A 57 -14.97 4.09 -9.54
C SER A 57 -14.89 3.03 -8.44
N LEU A 58 -15.08 3.45 -7.18
CA LEU A 58 -15.20 2.55 -6.04
C LEU A 58 -16.65 2.26 -5.66
N ASP A 59 -17.62 2.69 -6.48
CA ASP A 59 -19.06 2.52 -6.23
C ASP A 59 -19.47 1.04 -6.12
N GLU A 60 -18.75 0.15 -6.83
CA GLU A 60 -18.98 -1.29 -6.80
C GLU A 60 -17.73 -2.01 -6.29
N ALA A 61 -17.77 -2.43 -5.02
CA ALA A 61 -16.70 -3.17 -4.40
C ALA A 61 -17.21 -4.19 -3.38
N ALA A 62 -16.48 -5.30 -3.23
CA ALA A 62 -16.70 -6.31 -2.22
C ALA A 62 -15.44 -6.45 -1.35
N ALA A 63 -15.59 -6.38 -0.03
CA ALA A 63 -14.49 -6.55 0.91
C ALA A 63 -14.69 -7.81 1.77
N LYS A 64 -13.59 -8.50 2.09
CA LYS A 64 -13.58 -9.64 3.01
C LYS A 64 -12.43 -9.51 3.99
N ILE A 65 -12.74 -9.72 5.27
CA ILE A 65 -11.78 -9.70 6.36
C ILE A 65 -11.89 -11.00 7.14
N ARG A 66 -10.74 -11.59 7.49
CA ARG A 66 -10.61 -12.62 8.52
C ARG A 66 -9.52 -12.18 9.49
N ASN A 67 -9.84 -12.02 10.75
CA ASN A 67 -8.93 -11.49 11.78
C ASN A 67 -9.05 -12.22 13.14
N TRP A 68 -9.76 -13.34 13.22
CA TRP A 68 -9.93 -14.09 14.46
C TRP A 68 -8.92 -15.25 14.62
N GLY A 69 -8.98 -15.89 15.79
CA GLY A 69 -8.14 -17.02 16.18
C GLY A 69 -8.45 -18.32 15.45
N VAL A 70 -8.09 -19.42 16.12
CA VAL A 70 -8.44 -20.77 15.67
C VAL A 70 -9.89 -21.06 16.06
N ASP A 71 -10.56 -21.89 15.27
CA ASP A 71 -11.95 -22.33 15.47
C ASP A 71 -11.92 -23.85 15.32
N ASP A 72 -11.62 -24.54 16.42
CA ASP A 72 -11.44 -26.00 16.49
C ASP A 72 -12.71 -26.67 17.02
N ASP A 73 -12.97 -27.90 16.58
CA ASP A 73 -14.08 -28.70 17.07
C ASP A 73 -13.80 -29.21 18.50
N ALA A 74 -14.86 -29.52 19.26
CA ALA A 74 -14.73 -29.90 20.68
C ALA A 74 -13.85 -31.15 20.90
N GLU A 75 -13.83 -32.07 19.95
CA GLU A 75 -13.03 -33.30 20.00
C GLU A 75 -11.53 -33.03 19.88
N ASP A 76 -11.13 -31.92 19.24
CA ASP A 76 -9.73 -31.56 19.01
C ASP A 76 -9.10 -30.82 20.20
N LEU A 77 -9.92 -30.25 21.10
CA LEU A 77 -9.45 -29.46 22.25
C LEU A 77 -8.64 -30.26 23.27
N GLU A 78 -8.77 -31.59 23.27
CA GLU A 78 -8.02 -32.47 24.17
C GLU A 78 -6.64 -32.88 23.60
N ILE A 79 -6.37 -32.61 22.32
CA ILE A 79 -5.10 -32.95 21.68
C ILE A 79 -4.01 -31.98 22.19
N PRO A 80 -2.92 -32.46 22.81
CA PRO A 80 -1.90 -31.60 23.43
C PRO A 80 -0.92 -31.03 22.38
N VAL A 81 -1.42 -30.17 21.50
CA VAL A 81 -0.67 -29.47 20.46
C VAL A 81 -0.89 -27.95 20.53
N TRP A 82 0.05 -27.17 19.99
CA TRP A 82 -0.11 -25.73 19.92
C TRP A 82 -1.03 -25.33 18.76
N ALA A 83 -2.01 -24.48 19.04
CA ALA A 83 -2.88 -23.86 18.06
C ALA A 83 -2.87 -22.33 18.26
N GLY A 84 -2.78 -21.57 17.18
CA GLY A 84 -2.71 -20.11 17.26
C GLY A 84 -2.57 -19.43 15.91
N VAL A 85 -2.33 -18.11 15.97
CA VAL A 85 -2.11 -17.28 14.79
C VAL A 85 -0.65 -16.86 14.75
N LEU A 86 0.00 -17.05 13.60
CA LEU A 86 1.29 -16.43 13.28
C LEU A 86 1.05 -15.15 12.47
N PRO A 87 1.28 -13.95 13.04
CA PRO A 87 1.13 -12.71 12.31
C PRO A 87 2.14 -12.57 11.17
N LEU A 88 1.66 -12.13 10.01
CA LEU A 88 2.48 -11.75 8.87
C LEU A 88 2.30 -10.27 8.58
N GLN A 89 3.41 -9.58 8.30
CA GLN A 89 3.42 -8.13 8.09
C GLN A 89 4.35 -7.74 6.95
N VAL A 90 3.99 -6.65 6.27
CA VAL A 90 4.85 -6.01 5.27
C VAL A 90 5.58 -4.88 5.98
N VAL A 91 6.90 -4.97 6.04
CA VAL A 91 7.77 -3.97 6.68
C VAL A 91 8.77 -3.46 5.64
N ALA A 92 9.02 -2.16 5.61
CA ALA A 92 10.05 -1.58 4.77
C ALA A 92 11.44 -2.03 5.24
N GLY A 93 12.25 -2.50 4.30
CA GLY A 93 13.66 -2.80 4.57
C GLY A 93 14.51 -1.53 4.71
N THR A 94 15.77 -1.71 5.09
CA THR A 94 16.74 -0.61 5.13
C THR A 94 16.94 -0.01 3.74
N ALA A 95 16.80 1.31 3.63
CA ALA A 95 17.04 2.03 2.37
C ALA A 95 18.50 1.85 1.90
N ILE A 96 18.66 1.51 0.63
CA ILE A 96 19.95 1.33 -0.05
C ILE A 96 20.17 2.56 -0.95
N PRO A 97 21.18 3.41 -0.69
CA PRO A 97 21.43 4.59 -1.48
C PRO A 97 22.13 4.25 -2.81
N GLU A 98 21.82 5.02 -3.85
CA GLU A 98 22.61 5.03 -5.09
C GLU A 98 23.98 5.68 -4.88
N ALA A 99 24.93 5.45 -5.79
CA ALA A 99 26.24 6.08 -5.73
C ALA A 99 26.13 7.62 -5.63
N GLY A 100 26.81 8.20 -4.63
CA GLY A 100 26.78 9.65 -4.35
C GLY A 100 25.60 10.13 -3.51
N CYS A 101 24.69 9.24 -3.06
CA CYS A 101 23.53 9.61 -2.25
C CYS A 101 23.61 9.17 -0.78
N ALA A 102 24.72 8.55 -0.34
CA ALA A 102 24.83 7.96 1.00
C ALA A 102 24.61 8.96 2.15
N GLU A 103 25.04 10.20 1.97
CA GLU A 103 24.92 11.27 2.97
C GLU A 103 23.60 12.07 2.85
N MET A 104 22.78 11.77 1.85
CA MET A 104 21.53 12.50 1.62
C MET A 104 20.45 12.04 2.59
N ALA A 105 19.61 12.99 3.03
CA ALA A 105 18.46 12.66 3.86
C ALA A 105 17.50 11.71 3.13
N LYS A 106 17.13 10.63 3.81
CA LYS A 106 16.18 9.64 3.28
C LYS A 106 14.78 10.27 3.22
N PRO A 107 14.02 10.05 2.14
CA PRO A 107 12.66 10.54 2.08
C PRO A 107 11.75 9.82 3.09
N ALA A 108 10.74 10.51 3.59
CA ALA A 108 9.66 9.87 4.34
C ALA A 108 8.88 8.91 3.42
N HIS A 109 8.37 7.83 3.98
CA HIS A 109 7.51 6.89 3.27
C HIS A 109 6.42 6.34 4.19
N ARG A 110 5.28 5.96 3.61
CA ARG A 110 4.13 5.45 4.37
C ARG A 110 4.29 4.02 4.93
N PHE A 111 5.30 3.28 4.46
CA PHE A 111 5.44 1.87 4.81
C PHE A 111 5.95 1.71 6.25
N PRO A 112 5.38 0.81 7.06
CA PRO A 112 5.80 0.62 8.44
C PRO A 112 7.24 0.10 8.50
N GLN A 113 7.99 0.54 9.52
CA GLN A 113 9.39 0.14 9.75
C GLN A 113 9.53 -0.89 10.88
N THR A 114 8.50 -1.05 11.70
CA THR A 114 8.44 -2.02 12.78
C THR A 114 7.25 -2.95 12.59
N ALA A 115 7.41 -4.17 13.09
CA ALA A 115 6.38 -5.17 13.07
C ALA A 115 5.42 -5.00 14.27
N GLU A 116 4.58 -3.95 14.25
CA GLU A 116 3.55 -3.76 15.29
C GLU A 116 2.29 -4.52 14.90
N TYR A 117 1.99 -5.59 15.61
CA TYR A 117 0.75 -6.35 15.43
C TYR A 117 -0.35 -5.75 16.28
N GLU A 118 -1.16 -4.89 15.67
CA GLU A 118 -2.48 -4.57 16.22
C GLU A 118 -3.43 -5.73 15.92
N SER A 119 -3.82 -6.46 16.97
CA SER A 119 -5.05 -7.23 16.93
C SER A 119 -6.20 -6.23 16.76
N ALA A 120 -6.86 -6.23 15.61
CA ALA A 120 -8.10 -5.47 15.49
C ALA A 120 -9.11 -5.96 16.56
N PRO A 121 -9.89 -5.06 17.18
CA PRO A 121 -10.87 -5.40 18.20
C PRO A 121 -11.97 -6.35 17.69
#